data_AF-E2A3L4-F1
#
_entry.id   AF-E2A3L4-F1
#
_cell.length_a   1.000
_cell.length_b   1.000
_cell.length_c   1.000
_cell.angle_alpha   90.00
_cell.angle_beta   90.00
_cell.angle_gamma   90.00
#
_symmetry.space_group_name_H-M   'P 1'
#
loop_
_entity.id
_entity.type
_entity.pdbx_description
1 polymer ?
#
loop_
_entity_poly.entity_id
_entity_poly.type
_entity_poly.pdbx_seq_one_letter_code
_entity_poly.pdbx_strand_id
1 'polypeptide(L)'
;LEEDQWIIFNLQQVGYYRVYYDTENWQNIGRYLNSKEYENIHVLNRAQIIDDAFHFVVEKKLKFSVFCEIAKYLSKESDYIAWYPMIKAFEFMSNI
;
A
#
# COMPACT_ATOMS: atom_id res chain seq x y z
N LEU A 1 -14.80 13.03 -10.61
CA LEU A 1 -13.40 12.57 -10.68
C LEU A 1 -13.41 11.46 -11.71
N GLU A 2 -12.55 11.50 -12.73
CA GLU A 2 -12.47 10.43 -13.73
C GLU A 2 -12.14 9.09 -13.01
N GLU A 3 -12.69 7.97 -13.50
CA GLU A 3 -12.76 6.65 -12.83
C GLU A 3 -11.41 6.01 -12.40
N ASP A 4 -10.28 6.68 -12.62
CA ASP A 4 -8.93 6.20 -12.30
C ASP A 4 -8.06 7.22 -11.54
N GLN A 5 -8.66 8.31 -11.02
CA GLN A 5 -7.92 9.27 -10.19
C GLN A 5 -7.69 8.70 -8.78
N TRP A 6 -6.46 8.87 -8.29
CA TRP A 6 -6.07 8.51 -6.93
C TRP A 6 -5.31 9.67 -6.29
N ILE A 7 -5.35 9.72 -4.97
CA ILE A 7 -4.58 10.66 -4.16
C ILE A 7 -3.77 9.91 -3.11
N ILE A 8 -2.53 10.37 -2.90
CA ILE A 8 -1.65 9.92 -1.82
C ILE A 8 -1.37 11.13 -0.93
N PHE A 9 -1.65 10.98 0.36
CA PHE A 9 -1.24 11.95 1.38
C PHE A 9 0.05 11.50 2.07
N ASN A 10 0.64 12.41 2.85
CA ASN A 10 1.91 12.19 3.55
C ASN A 10 3.05 11.82 2.60
N LEU A 11 3.34 12.69 1.63
CA LEU A 11 4.44 12.46 0.68
C LEU A 11 5.73 12.16 1.44
N GLN A 12 6.37 11.06 1.06
CA GLN A 12 7.59 10.50 1.67
C GLN A 12 7.50 10.23 3.18
N GLN A 13 6.29 10.07 3.71
CA GLN A 13 6.05 9.71 5.11
C GLN A 13 6.68 10.70 6.12
N VAL A 14 6.73 12.00 5.78
CA VAL A 14 7.32 13.04 6.64
C VAL A 14 6.53 13.25 7.93
N GLY A 15 5.21 13.08 7.86
CA GLY A 15 4.31 13.19 9.00
C GLY A 15 4.20 11.89 9.79
N TYR A 16 4.17 12.01 11.12
CA TYR A 16 3.97 10.88 12.03
C TYR A 16 2.48 10.52 12.17
N TYR A 17 1.87 10.09 11.06
CA TYR A 17 0.49 9.63 11.02
C TYR A 17 0.27 8.61 9.89
N ARG A 18 -0.73 7.74 10.08
CA ARG A 18 -1.19 6.78 9.06
C ARG A 18 -2.28 7.42 8.20
N VAL A 19 -2.36 7.03 6.93
CA VAL A 19 -3.39 7.55 6.02
C VAL A 19 -4.39 6.45 5.69
N TYR A 20 -5.63 6.65 6.13
CA TYR A 20 -6.76 5.82 5.72
C TYR A 20 -7.47 6.46 4.52
N TYR A 21 -7.62 5.71 3.44
CA TYR A 21 -8.40 6.10 2.28
C TYR A 21 -9.73 5.34 2.25
N ASP A 22 -10.71 5.87 1.51
CA ASP A 22 -11.89 5.09 1.14
C ASP A 22 -11.52 3.91 0.22
N THR A 23 -12.47 2.99 0.04
CA THR A 23 -12.22 1.76 -0.72
C THR A 23 -11.90 2.03 -2.20
N GLU A 24 -12.50 3.06 -2.79
CA GLU A 24 -12.29 3.41 -4.20
C GLU A 24 -10.85 3.89 -4.42
N ASN A 25 -10.36 4.80 -3.56
CA ASN A 25 -8.99 5.28 -3.65
C ASN A 25 -7.97 4.18 -3.35
N TRP A 26 -8.22 3.26 -2.40
CA TRP A 26 -7.36 2.08 -2.22
C TRP A 26 -7.27 1.21 -3.47
N GLN A 27 -8.40 0.99 -4.15
CA GLN A 27 -8.45 0.22 -5.39
C GLN A 27 -7.71 0.94 -6.52
N ASN A 28 -7.88 2.25 -6.66
CA ASN A 28 -7.20 3.04 -7.68
C ASN A 28 -5.68 3.09 -7.44
N ILE A 29 -5.24 3.25 -6.18
CA ILE A 29 -3.82 3.11 -5.79
C ILE A 29 -3.32 1.70 -6.17
N GLY A 30 -4.07 0.65 -5.83
CA GLY A 30 -3.72 -0.73 -6.17
C GLY A 30 -3.56 -0.94 -7.68
N ARG A 31 -4.49 -0.43 -8.49
CA ARG A 31 -4.40 -0.48 -9.96
C ARG A 31 -3.15 0.25 -10.47
N TYR A 32 -2.90 1.46 -9.97
CA TYR A 32 -1.73 2.24 -10.37
C TYR A 32 -0.42 1.56 -9.97
N LEU A 33 -0.32 1.01 -8.76
CA LEU A 33 0.86 0.26 -8.33
C LEU A 33 1.11 -0.97 -9.21
N ASN A 34 0.06 -1.63 -9.68
CA ASN A 34 0.19 -2.76 -10.60
C ASN A 34 0.47 -2.36 -12.06
N SER A 35 0.54 -1.07 -12.39
CA SER A 35 0.87 -0.56 -13.74
C SER A 35 2.38 -0.69 -14.06
N LYS A 36 2.84 -0.13 -15.18
CA LYS A 36 4.28 -0.02 -15.48
C LYS A 36 4.88 1.25 -14.89
N GLU A 37 4.03 2.19 -14.49
CA GLU A 37 4.33 3.54 -14.06
C GLU A 37 4.39 3.68 -12.53
N TYR A 38 4.40 2.55 -11.81
CA TYR A 38 4.38 2.49 -10.35
C TYR A 38 5.55 3.24 -9.69
N GLU A 39 6.71 3.32 -10.39
CA GLU A 39 7.90 4.03 -9.93
C GLU A 39 7.71 5.54 -9.82
N ASN A 40 6.66 6.11 -10.45
CA ASN A 40 6.31 7.51 -10.26
C ASN A 40 5.82 7.80 -8.82
N ILE A 41 5.35 6.79 -8.09
CA ILE A 41 5.12 6.90 -6.65
C ILE A 41 6.46 6.66 -5.96
N HIS A 42 6.91 7.64 -5.18
CA HIS A 42 8.16 7.55 -4.44
C HIS A 42 8.21 6.29 -3.56
N VAL A 43 9.37 5.63 -3.48
CA VAL A 43 9.54 4.35 -2.76
C VAL A 43 9.03 4.38 -1.33
N LEU A 44 9.29 5.47 -0.59
CA LEU A 44 8.79 5.66 0.77
C LEU A 44 7.25 5.66 0.86
N ASN A 45 6.57 6.23 -0.14
CA ASN A 45 5.11 6.17 -0.20
C ASN A 45 4.60 4.76 -0.56
N ARG A 46 5.31 4.02 -1.42
CA ARG A 46 4.97 2.63 -1.74
C ARG A 46 5.10 1.72 -0.51
N ALA A 47 6.16 1.93 0.27
CA ALA A 47 6.35 1.29 1.57
C ALA A 47 5.21 1.66 2.55
N GLN A 48 4.94 2.95 2.71
CA GLN A 48 3.87 3.44 3.57
C GLN A 48 2.51 2.84 3.19
N ILE A 49 2.19 2.76 1.90
CA ILE A 49 0.93 2.18 1.41
C ILE A 49 0.76 0.72 1.87
N ILE A 50 1.81 -0.10 1.76
CA ILE A 50 1.76 -1.50 2.22
C ILE A 50 1.61 -1.56 3.75
N ASP A 51 2.38 -0.76 4.48
CA ASP A 51 2.34 -0.74 5.95
C ASP A 51 0.96 -0.30 6.48
N ASP A 52 0.42 0.80 5.96
CA ASP A 52 -0.89 1.33 6.33
C ASP A 52 -2.00 0.36 5.95
N ALA A 53 -1.99 -0.18 4.72
CA ALA A 53 -2.99 -1.14 4.27
C ALA A 53 -3.01 -2.41 5.15
N PHE A 54 -1.84 -2.95 5.49
CA PHE A 54 -1.75 -4.11 6.38
C PHE A 54 -2.23 -3.80 7.80
N HIS A 55 -1.82 -2.65 8.35
CA HIS A 55 -2.30 -2.20 9.65
C HIS A 55 -3.84 -2.14 9.71
N PHE A 56 -4.48 -1.59 8.68
CA PHE A 56 -5.94 -1.52 8.63
C PHE A 56 -6.63 -2.87 8.38
N VAL A 57 -5.95 -3.85 7.79
CA VAL A 57 -6.44 -5.24 7.76
C VAL A 57 -6.47 -5.82 9.16
N VAL A 58 -5.40 -5.65 9.94
CA VAL A 58 -5.30 -6.14 11.32
C VAL A 58 -6.38 -5.49 12.20
N GLU A 59 -6.66 -4.20 12.00
CA GLU A 59 -7.74 -3.48 12.68
C GLU A 59 -9.15 -3.81 12.14
N LYS A 60 -9.28 -4.69 11.14
CA LYS A 60 -10.55 -5.04 10.46
C LYS A 60 -11.26 -3.84 9.80
N LYS A 61 -10.53 -2.77 9.49
CA LYS A 61 -11.02 -1.56 8.79
C LYS A 61 -10.84 -1.62 7.28
N LEU A 62 -9.96 -2.50 6.79
CA LEU A 62 -9.75 -2.77 5.37
C LEU A 62 -9.96 -4.26 5.09
N LYS A 63 -10.62 -4.59 3.98
CA LYS A 63 -10.79 -5.99 3.56
C LYS A 63 -9.44 -6.56 3.14
N PHE A 64 -9.14 -7.77 3.59
CA PHE A 64 -7.91 -8.48 3.19
C PHE A 64 -7.76 -8.61 1.67
N SER A 65 -8.88 -8.76 0.93
CA SER A 65 -8.87 -8.81 -0.53
C SER A 65 -8.28 -7.54 -1.17
N VAL A 66 -8.60 -6.36 -0.64
CA VAL A 66 -8.07 -5.08 -1.13
C VAL A 66 -6.57 -4.98 -0.83
N PHE A 67 -6.15 -5.39 0.37
CA PHE A 67 -4.73 -5.49 0.70
C PHE A 67 -3.97 -6.42 -0.27
N CYS A 68 -4.52 -7.60 -0.58
CA CYS A 68 -3.91 -8.51 -1.55
C CYS A 68 -3.81 -7.88 -2.95
N GLU A 69 -4.80 -7.11 -3.39
CA GLU A 69 -4.74 -6.40 -4.67
C GLU A 69 -3.61 -5.38 -4.73
N ILE A 70 -3.39 -4.65 -3.63
CA ILE A 70 -2.26 -3.74 -3.48
C ILE A 70 -0.96 -4.56 -3.48
N ALA A 71 -0.80 -5.53 -2.56
CA ALA A 71 0.43 -6.30 -2.39
C ALA A 71 0.90 -7.07 -3.63
N LYS A 72 0.01 -7.38 -4.59
CA LYS A 72 0.38 -7.96 -5.89
C LYS A 72 1.46 -7.17 -6.62
N TYR A 73 1.50 -5.85 -6.47
CA TYR A 73 2.49 -5.02 -7.17
C TYR A 73 3.92 -5.39 -6.78
N LEU A 74 4.14 -5.89 -5.55
CA LEU A 74 5.46 -6.23 -5.04
C LEU A 74 6.18 -7.27 -5.91
N SER A 75 5.43 -8.08 -6.68
CA SER A 75 6.01 -9.00 -7.68
C SER A 75 6.88 -8.30 -8.74
N LYS A 76 6.70 -6.99 -8.94
CA LYS A 76 7.48 -6.14 -9.86
C LYS A 76 8.48 -5.22 -9.14
N GLU A 77 8.40 -5.16 -7.81
CA GLU A 77 9.20 -4.28 -6.99
C GLU A 77 10.58 -4.89 -6.71
N SER A 78 11.62 -4.05 -6.81
CA SER A 78 13.00 -4.45 -6.52
C SER A 78 13.61 -3.70 -5.35
N ASP A 79 13.00 -2.58 -4.92
CA ASP A 79 13.50 -1.79 -3.81
C ASP A 79 13.15 -2.44 -2.46
N TYR A 80 14.20 -2.69 -1.66
CA TYR A 80 14.08 -3.26 -0.32
C TYR A 80 13.17 -2.43 0.59
N ILE A 81 13.20 -1.10 0.47
CA ILE A 81 12.41 -0.19 1.31
C ILE A 81 10.91 -0.47 1.11
N ALA A 82 10.48 -0.67 -0.13
CA ALA A 82 9.08 -1.00 -0.44
C ALA A 82 8.69 -2.42 0.02
N TRP A 83 9.64 -3.37 0.02
CA TRP A 83 9.43 -4.73 0.51
C TRP A 83 9.40 -4.86 2.03
N TYR A 84 10.10 -3.99 2.76
CA TYR A 84 10.27 -4.11 4.21
C TYR A 84 8.93 -4.25 4.97
N PRO A 85 7.90 -3.43 4.72
CA PRO A 85 6.59 -3.60 5.36
C PRO A 85 5.95 -4.96 5.10
N MET A 86 6.10 -5.51 3.90
CA MET A 86 5.55 -6.83 3.58
C MET A 86 6.26 -7.95 4.34
N ILE A 87 7.57 -7.84 4.56
CA ILE A 87 8.32 -8.79 5.38
C ILE A 87 7.80 -8.78 6.82
N LYS A 88 7.56 -7.59 7.38
CA LYS A 88 6.96 -7.44 8.72
C LYS A 88 5.53 -8.01 8.77
N ALA A 89 4.75 -7.82 7.70
CA ALA A 89 3.42 -8.41 7.58
C ALA A 89 3.47 -9.95 7.57
N PHE A 90 4.42 -10.55 6.83
CA PHE A 90 4.62 -12.00 6.83
C PHE A 90 5.04 -12.54 8.19
N GLU A 91 5.96 -11.87 8.87
CA GLU A 91 6.37 -12.23 10.23
C GLU A 91 5.17 -12.21 11.19
N PHE A 92 4.33 -11.16 11.13
CA PHE A 92 3.11 -11.09 11.93
C PHE A 92 2.16 -12.25 11.61
N MET A 93 1.89 -12.51 10.33
CA MET A 93 0.98 -13.59 9.91
C MET A 93 1.50 -14.98 10.27
N SER A 94 2.82 -15.20 10.29
CA SER A 94 3.41 -16.49 10.69
C SER A 94 3.30 -16.81 12.18
N ASN A 95 3.09 -15.78 13.00
CA ASN A 95 2.97 -15.90 14.46
C ASN A 95 1.52 -16.03 14.93
N ILE A 96 0.55 -16.01 14.00
CA ILE A 96 -0.88 -16.26 14.25
C ILE A 96 -1.17 -17.74 13.96
#